data_AF-A0A840SL00-F1
#
_entry.id   AF-A0A840SL00-F1
#
_cell.length_a   1.000
_cell.length_b   1.000
_cell.length_c   1.000
_cell.angle_alpha   90.00
_cell.angle_beta   90.00
_cell.angle_gamma   90.00
#
_symmetry.space_group_name_H-M   'P 1'
#
loop_
_entity.id
_entity.type
_entity.pdbx_description
1 polymer ?
#
loop_
_entity_poly.entity_id
_entity_poly.type
_entity_poly.pdbx_seq_one_letter_code
_entity_poly.pdbx_strand_id
1 'polypeptide(L)'
;MINETMSSETDSLEEAPDGYKLYNLTGDDGVTIQFYGAHLGGVSTKRVNSYFWFEADAYRTRGGLWVISERSVTLIDGQVDRSSVHVFQNDRQMMKKLAGKRSFFKLWKKIGLTTIFID
;
A
#
# COMPACT_ATOMS: atom_id res chain seq x y z
N MET A 1 3.31 43.91 -23.82
CA MET A 1 4.10 43.13 -22.85
C MET A 1 3.11 42.47 -21.92
N ILE A 2 2.98 41.15 -21.99
CA ILE A 2 2.06 40.35 -21.18
C ILE A 2 2.85 39.92 -19.96
N ASN A 3 2.52 40.45 -18.78
CA ASN A 3 3.04 39.94 -17.52
C ASN A 3 2.10 38.81 -17.07
N GLU A 4 2.45 37.58 -17.39
CA GLU A 4 1.88 36.39 -16.76
C GLU A 4 2.56 36.23 -15.39
N THR A 5 1.91 36.72 -14.35
CA THR A 5 2.25 36.37 -12.98
C THR A 5 1.85 34.90 -12.79
N MET A 6 2.83 33.99 -12.90
CA MET A 6 2.64 32.59 -12.56
C MET A 6 2.19 32.50 -11.10
N SER A 7 0.94 32.05 -10.92
CA SER A 7 0.41 31.64 -9.62
C SER A 7 1.20 30.43 -9.14
N SER A 8 2.11 30.65 -8.20
CA SER A 8 2.73 29.61 -7.39
C SER A 8 1.75 29.26 -6.26
N GLU A 9 0.66 28.58 -6.61
CA GLU A 9 -0.12 27.81 -5.64
C GLU A 9 0.71 26.59 -5.27
N THR A 10 1.60 26.77 -4.30
CA THR A 10 2.06 25.64 -3.48
C THR A 10 0.82 25.13 -2.77
N ASP A 11 0.22 24.07 -3.34
CA ASP A 11 -0.76 23.23 -2.65
C ASP A 11 -0.20 22.93 -1.26
N SER A 12 -0.82 23.56 -0.28
CA SER A 12 -0.47 23.40 1.12
C SER A 12 -0.81 21.96 1.45
N LEU A 13 0.22 21.10 1.53
CA LEU A 13 0.08 19.74 2.03
C LEU A 13 -0.41 19.83 3.48
N GLU A 14 -1.73 19.82 3.66
CA GLU A 14 -2.35 19.78 4.97
C GLU A 14 -1.77 18.59 5.74
N GLU A 15 -1.01 18.88 6.81
CA GLU A 15 -0.63 17.87 7.77
C GLU A 15 -1.92 17.28 8.36
N ALA A 16 -2.24 16.05 7.95
CA ALA A 16 -3.42 15.37 8.45
C ALA A 16 -3.30 15.17 9.98
N PRO A 17 -4.38 15.43 10.74
CA PRO A 17 -4.36 15.32 12.19
C PRO A 17 -4.26 13.84 12.63
N ASP A 18 -3.57 13.62 13.75
CA ASP A 18 -3.44 12.35 14.49
C ASP A 18 -3.06 11.11 13.68
N GLY A 19 -1.79 11.02 13.27
CA GLY A 19 -1.18 9.77 12.80
C GLY A 19 -1.57 9.32 11.38
N TYR A 20 -2.48 10.06 10.73
CA TYR A 20 -2.77 9.91 9.31
C TYR A 20 -1.77 10.72 8.47
N LYS A 21 -1.37 10.18 7.32
CA LYS A 21 -0.48 10.84 6.34
C LYS A 21 -1.04 10.68 4.95
N LEU A 22 -0.70 11.61 4.05
CA LEU A 22 -0.99 11.47 2.63
C LEU A 22 -0.05 10.42 2.01
N TYR A 23 -0.63 9.41 1.37
CA TYR A 23 0.10 8.41 0.59
C TYR A 23 -0.25 8.53 -0.87
N ASN A 24 0.76 8.34 -1.72
CA ASN A 24 0.65 8.23 -3.16
C ASN A 24 1.21 6.87 -3.56
N LEU A 25 0.33 5.93 -3.92
CA LEU A 25 0.73 4.57 -4.29
C LEU A 25 0.36 4.32 -5.76
N THR A 26 1.34 3.88 -6.54
CA THR A 26 1.20 3.66 -7.99
C THR A 26 1.30 2.17 -8.29
N GLY A 27 0.29 1.62 -8.98
CA GLY A 27 0.32 0.25 -9.49
C GLY A 27 1.03 0.14 -10.84
N ASP A 28 1.22 -1.09 -11.32
CA ASP A 28 1.86 -1.37 -12.62
C ASP A 28 1.07 -0.81 -13.82
N ASP A 29 -0.23 -0.63 -13.67
CA ASP A 29 -1.10 -0.03 -14.68
C ASP A 29 -0.91 1.50 -14.81
N GLY A 30 0.01 2.07 -14.03
CA GLY A 30 0.28 3.50 -13.97
C GLY A 30 -0.77 4.28 -13.17
N VAL A 31 -1.79 3.60 -12.64
CA VAL A 31 -2.81 4.25 -11.83
C VAL A 31 -2.22 4.58 -10.47
N THR A 32 -2.27 5.86 -10.12
CA THR A 32 -1.87 6.35 -8.80
C THR A 32 -3.12 6.58 -7.96
N ILE A 33 -3.12 5.99 -6.77
CA ILE A 33 -4.14 6.23 -5.75
C ILE A 33 -3.53 7.13 -4.69
N GLN A 34 -4.14 8.29 -4.50
CA GLN A 34 -3.81 9.24 -3.44
C GLN A 34 -4.85 9.13 -2.32
N PHE A 35 -4.39 8.98 -1.08
CA PHE A 35 -5.30 8.87 0.07
C PHE A 35 -4.62 9.29 1.39
N TYR A 36 -5.44 9.76 2.33
CA TYR A 36 -5.02 9.94 3.72
C TYR A 36 -5.25 8.66 4.53
N GLY A 37 -4.19 8.12 5.14
CA GLY A 37 -4.23 6.85 5.86
C GLY A 37 -3.25 6.76 7.03
N ALA A 38 -3.42 5.78 7.89
CA ALA A 38 -2.43 5.36 8.88
C ALA A 38 -1.76 4.06 8.41
N HIS A 39 -0.43 3.99 8.43
CA HIS A 39 0.28 2.74 8.17
C HIS A 39 0.20 1.85 9.41
N LEU A 40 -0.31 0.63 9.24
CA LEU A 40 -0.49 -0.32 10.33
C LEU A 40 0.62 -1.36 10.39
N GLY A 41 1.34 -1.57 9.30
CA GLY A 41 2.50 -2.43 9.27
C GLY A 41 2.81 -3.00 7.89
N GLY A 42 3.97 -3.63 7.80
CA GLY A 42 4.49 -4.22 6.57
C GLY A 42 5.19 -5.56 6.77
N VAL A 43 5.24 -6.34 5.70
CA VAL A 43 6.02 -7.58 5.62
C VAL A 43 6.96 -7.52 4.43
N SER A 44 8.17 -8.03 4.61
CA SER A 44 9.11 -8.26 3.53
C SER A 44 9.63 -9.69 3.64
N THR A 45 9.74 -10.38 2.51
CA THR A 45 10.42 -11.68 2.43
C THR A 45 11.87 -11.55 1.96
N LYS A 46 12.37 -10.32 1.80
CA LYS A 46 13.73 -10.04 1.33
C LYS A 46 14.76 -10.70 2.25
N ARG A 47 15.67 -11.46 1.63
CA ARG A 47 16.83 -12.08 2.27
C ARG A 47 18.09 -11.64 1.54
N VAL A 48 19.24 -11.76 2.20
CA VAL A 48 20.56 -11.61 1.56
C VAL A 48 20.63 -12.59 0.37
N ASN A 49 20.98 -12.09 -0.81
CA ASN A 49 21.08 -12.84 -2.07
C ASN A 49 19.78 -13.47 -2.59
N SER A 50 18.61 -12.96 -2.21
CA SER A 50 17.34 -13.48 -2.75
C SER A 50 17.08 -12.94 -4.14
N TYR A 51 16.98 -13.82 -5.14
CA TYR A 51 16.58 -13.45 -6.51
C TYR A 51 15.12 -13.05 -6.63
N PHE A 52 14.30 -13.38 -5.63
CA PHE A 52 12.89 -13.01 -5.58
C PHE A 52 12.54 -12.54 -4.18
N TRP A 53 11.82 -11.43 -4.04
CA TRP A 53 11.16 -11.10 -2.79
C TRP A 53 9.84 -10.38 -3.00
N PHE A 54 9.06 -10.40 -1.92
CA PHE A 54 7.74 -9.85 -1.83
C PHE A 54 7.68 -8.89 -0.65
N GLU A 55 7.06 -7.75 -0.88
CA GLU A 55 6.76 -6.74 0.12
C GLU A 55 5.27 -6.43 0.08
N ALA A 56 4.68 -6.25 1.25
CA ALA A 56 3.34 -5.72 1.35
C ALA A 56 3.17 -4.86 2.59
N ASP A 57 2.47 -3.74 2.41
CA ASP A 57 2.11 -2.80 3.46
C ASP A 57 0.60 -2.67 3.56
N ALA A 58 0.12 -2.50 4.78
CA ALA A 58 -1.28 -2.30 5.07
C ALA A 58 -1.50 -0.90 5.67
N TYR A 59 -2.51 -0.22 5.12
CA TYR A 59 -2.93 1.10 5.55
C TYR A 59 -4.43 1.08 5.87
N ARG A 60 -4.82 1.93 6.81
CA ARG A 60 -6.21 2.20 7.15
C ARG A 60 -6.52 3.65 6.85
N THR A 61 -7.52 3.90 6.01
CA THR A 61 -8.00 5.26 5.75
C THR A 61 -8.91 5.74 6.87
N ARG A 62 -9.09 7.06 7.00
CA ARG A 62 -10.03 7.64 7.99
C ARG A 62 -11.47 7.16 7.77
N GLY A 63 -11.85 6.90 6.53
CA GLY A 63 -13.15 6.33 6.15
C GLY A 63 -13.29 4.83 6.44
N GLY A 64 -12.31 4.18 7.06
CA GLY A 64 -12.37 2.76 7.37
C GLY A 64 -12.19 1.85 6.15
N LEU A 65 -11.58 2.33 5.07
CA LEU A 65 -11.12 1.49 3.97
C LEU A 65 -9.74 0.91 4.28
N TRP A 66 -9.50 -0.32 3.84
CA TRP A 66 -8.17 -0.90 3.76
C TRP A 66 -7.53 -0.53 2.44
N VAL A 67 -6.26 -0.14 2.50
CA VAL A 67 -5.40 -0.05 1.32
C VAL A 67 -4.21 -0.97 1.54
N ILE A 68 -3.98 -1.87 0.60
CA ILE A 68 -2.86 -2.82 0.62
C ILE A 68 -2.00 -2.57 -0.61
N SER A 69 -0.73 -2.21 -0.41
CA SER A 69 0.25 -2.24 -1.51
C SER A 69 1.00 -3.55 -1.50
N GLU A 70 1.16 -4.13 -2.68
CA GLU A 70 2.01 -5.29 -2.95
C GLU A 70 3.14 -4.88 -3.88
N ARG A 71 4.32 -5.42 -3.63
CA ARG A 71 5.46 -5.35 -4.54
C ARG A 71 6.15 -6.69 -4.60
N SER A 72 6.34 -7.23 -5.79
CA SER A 72 7.14 -8.41 -6.07
C SER A 72 8.29 -8.01 -6.99
N VAL A 73 9.49 -8.44 -6.64
CA VAL A 73 10.71 -8.10 -7.38
C VAL A 73 11.45 -9.37 -7.71
N THR A 74 11.89 -9.49 -8.96
CA THR A 74 12.78 -10.56 -9.42
C THR A 74 14.09 -9.93 -9.91
N LEU A 75 15.20 -10.27 -9.25
CA LEU A 75 16.53 -9.72 -9.54
C LEU A 75 17.23 -10.35 -10.75
N ILE A 76 16.58 -11.25 -11.49
CA ILE A 76 17.20 -11.83 -12.67
C ILE A 76 17.54 -10.72 -13.68
N ASP A 77 16.77 -9.61 -13.70
CA ASP A 77 17.03 -8.41 -14.54
C ASP A 77 16.90 -7.06 -13.79
N GLY A 78 16.87 -7.06 -12.45
CA GLY A 78 16.70 -5.83 -11.65
C GLY A 78 15.33 -5.15 -11.78
N GLN A 79 14.34 -5.82 -12.39
CA GLN A 79 13.02 -5.27 -12.65
C GLN A 79 12.05 -5.55 -11.49
N VAL A 80 11.18 -4.57 -11.22
CA VAL A 80 9.98 -4.79 -10.43
C VAL A 80 8.99 -5.47 -11.35
N ASP A 81 8.82 -6.79 -11.20
CA ASP A 81 7.91 -7.55 -12.06
C ASP A 81 6.44 -7.22 -11.78
N ARG A 82 6.13 -6.79 -10.54
CA ARG A 82 4.76 -6.50 -10.16
C ARG A 82 4.62 -5.58 -8.96
N SER A 83 3.85 -4.53 -9.10
CA SER A 83 3.30 -3.70 -8.04
C SER A 83 1.78 -3.52 -8.22
N SER A 84 1.04 -3.79 -7.15
CA SER A 84 -0.41 -3.63 -7.16
C SER A 84 -0.89 -2.94 -5.89
N VAL A 85 -1.91 -2.11 -6.05
CA VAL A 85 -2.61 -1.47 -4.94
C VAL A 85 -4.03 -2.00 -4.90
N HIS A 86 -4.45 -2.47 -3.73
CA HIS A 86 -5.79 -3.02 -3.52
C HIS A 86 -6.53 -2.21 -2.47
N VAL A 87 -7.76 -1.82 -2.78
CA VAL A 87 -8.63 -1.10 -1.85
C VAL A 87 -9.81 -2.00 -1.48
N PHE A 88 -10.07 -2.15 -0.18
CA PHE A 88 -11.17 -2.98 0.33
C PHE A 88 -12.03 -2.21 1.31
N GLN A 89 -13.33 -2.45 1.27
CA GLN A 89 -14.28 -1.78 2.15
C GLN A 89 -14.30 -2.36 3.57
N ASN A 90 -13.97 -3.63 3.73
CA ASN A 90 -14.02 -4.32 5.01
C ASN A 90 -13.02 -5.47 5.09
N ASP A 91 -12.81 -5.94 6.32
CA ASP A 91 -11.87 -7.01 6.66
C ASP A 91 -12.18 -8.29 5.90
N ARG A 92 -13.46 -8.66 5.75
CA ARG A 92 -13.86 -9.90 5.06
C ARG A 92 -13.43 -9.91 3.59
N GLN A 93 -13.68 -8.82 2.85
CA GLN A 93 -13.27 -8.69 1.45
C GLN A 93 -11.75 -8.77 1.29
N MET A 94 -11.02 -8.03 2.14
CA MET A 94 -9.57 -8.03 2.15
C MET A 94 -9.02 -9.44 2.44
N MET A 95 -9.48 -10.07 3.52
CA MET A 95 -9.02 -11.39 3.94
C MET A 95 -9.31 -12.44 2.86
N LYS A 96 -10.51 -12.45 2.29
CA LYS A 96 -10.89 -13.40 1.22
C LYS A 96 -10.00 -13.28 -0.02
N LYS A 97 -9.63 -12.05 -0.42
CA LYS A 97 -8.76 -11.82 -1.58
C LYS A 97 -7.31 -12.26 -1.32
N LEU A 98 -6.84 -12.13 -0.09
CA LEU A 98 -5.43 -12.28 0.27
C LEU A 98 -5.09 -13.62 0.97
N ALA A 99 -6.10 -14.41 1.37
CA ALA A 99 -5.96 -15.64 2.16
C ALA A 99 -5.12 -16.77 1.55
N GLY A 100 -4.80 -16.72 0.26
CA GLY A 100 -3.98 -17.74 -0.39
C GLY A 100 -2.47 -17.63 -0.15
N LYS A 101 -1.95 -16.51 0.37
CA LYS A 101 -0.51 -16.26 0.39
C LYS A 101 0.04 -16.22 1.83
N ARG A 102 1.05 -17.06 2.11
CA ARG A 102 1.73 -17.14 3.43
C ARG A 102 2.31 -15.79 3.91
N SER A 103 2.73 -14.92 3.00
CA SER A 103 3.24 -13.59 3.34
C SER A 103 2.15 -12.69 3.93
N PHE A 104 0.91 -12.78 3.42
CA PHE A 104 -0.21 -12.01 3.97
C PHE A 104 -0.63 -12.49 5.35
N PHE A 105 -0.52 -13.78 5.63
CA PHE A 105 -0.74 -14.27 6.99
C PHE A 105 0.19 -13.61 8.02
N LYS A 106 1.47 -13.38 7.66
CA LYS A 106 2.39 -12.64 8.53
C LYS A 106 1.99 -11.18 8.68
N LEU A 107 1.47 -10.56 7.62
CA LEU A 107 1.01 -9.18 7.65
C LEU A 107 -0.19 -9.04 8.58
N TRP A 108 -1.16 -9.94 8.47
CA TRP A 108 -2.35 -9.98 9.32
C TRP A 108 -2.01 -10.07 10.79
N LYS A 109 -1.10 -11.00 11.16
CA LYS A 109 -0.60 -11.10 12.54
C LYS A 109 0.02 -9.80 13.03
N LYS A 110 0.78 -9.09 12.19
CA LYS A 110 1.41 -7.81 12.55
C LYS A 110 0.39 -6.70 12.78
N ILE A 111 -0.67 -6.65 11.98
CA ILE A 111 -1.71 -5.61 12.07
C ILE A 111 -2.86 -5.98 13.03
N GLY A 112 -2.70 -7.04 13.83
CA GLY A 112 -3.69 -7.46 14.83
C GLY A 112 -4.88 -8.25 14.29
N LEU A 113 -4.86 -8.67 13.02
CA LEU A 113 -5.87 -9.54 12.42
C LEU A 113 -5.45 -11.01 12.59
N THR A 114 -6.01 -11.69 13.58
CA THR A 114 -5.67 -13.08 13.92
C THR A 114 -6.72 -14.11 13.47
N THR A 115 -7.96 -13.67 13.22
CA THR A 115 -9.06 -14.55 12.76
C THR A 115 -9.17 -14.51 11.25
N ILE A 116 -8.92 -15.64 10.60
CA ILE A 116 -9.16 -15.82 9.16
C ILE A 116 -10.54 -16.42 8.98
N PHE A 117 -11.43 -15.68 8.33
CA PHE A 117 -12.70 -16.25 7.85
C PHE A 117 -12.42 -16.99 6.54
N ILE A 118 -12.48 -18.32 6.58
CA ILE A 118 -12.47 -19.19 5.40
C ILE A 118 -13.92 -19.68 5.27
N ASP A 119 -14.59 -19.31 4.18
CA ASP A 119 -15.90 -19.87 3.80
C ASP A 119 -15.70 -21.26 3.18
#